data_AF-A0A1Y3TES4-F1
#
_entry.id   AF-A0A1Y3TES4-F1
#
_cell.length_a   1.000
_cell.length_b   1.000
_cell.length_c   1.000
_cell.angle_alpha   90.00
_cell.angle_beta   90.00
_cell.angle_gamma   90.00
#
_symmetry.space_group_name_H-M   'P 1'
#
loop_
_entity.id
_entity.type
_entity.pdbx_description
1 polymer ?
#
loop_
_entity_poly.entity_id
_entity_poly.type
_entity_poly.pdbx_seq_one_letter_code
_entity_poly.pdbx_strand_id
1 'polypeptide(L)'
;MKYRVIYNKGLPKSMLEKIKNREYTLDEIHSMYQVIKRNHDAKQKGWIRAMIILIICIVGVGGLGITKVQQQALIVYLFSIGFVAELCILILIYAKINAVNKEMNQLQKALEIGYPELAERFFVKS
;
A
#
# COMPACT_ATOMS: atom_id res chain seq x y z
N MET A 1 -17.60 -12.78 12.58
CA MET A 1 -16.74 -11.66 12.13
C MET A 1 -15.38 -12.21 11.69
N LYS A 2 -15.04 -12.16 10.40
CA LYS A 2 -13.69 -12.52 9.93
C LYS A 2 -12.78 -11.33 10.24
N TYR A 3 -11.90 -11.44 11.24
CA TYR A 3 -10.78 -10.55 11.39
C TYR A 3 -9.94 -10.65 10.12
N ARG A 4 -10.11 -9.67 9.21
CA ARG A 4 -9.15 -9.47 8.11
C ARG A 4 -7.87 -9.01 8.78
N VAL A 5 -7.02 -10.00 9.05
CA VAL A 5 -5.69 -9.79 9.60
C VAL A 5 -5.05 -8.68 8.77
N ILE A 6 -4.62 -7.61 9.43
CA ILE A 6 -3.90 -6.47 8.84
C ILE A 6 -2.63 -6.96 8.10
N TYR A 7 -2.26 -8.21 8.33
CA TYR A 7 -1.21 -8.94 7.65
C TYR A 7 -1.67 -9.54 6.32
N ASN A 8 -1.28 -8.89 5.22
CA ASN A 8 -1.31 -9.52 3.91
C ASN A 8 -0.20 -10.59 3.85
N LYS A 9 -0.57 -11.87 3.74
CA LYS A 9 0.40 -12.98 3.58
C LYS A 9 1.16 -12.89 2.24
N GLY A 10 0.64 -12.13 1.28
CA GLY A 10 1.17 -12.06 -0.08
C GLY A 10 0.67 -13.23 -0.93
N LEU A 11 1.26 -13.38 -2.12
CA LEU A 11 0.98 -14.50 -3.01
C LEU A 11 1.52 -15.82 -2.42
N PRO A 12 0.83 -16.96 -2.65
CA PRO A 12 1.32 -18.27 -2.19
C PRO A 12 2.72 -18.57 -2.73
N LYS A 13 3.62 -19.10 -1.90
CA LYS A 13 4.99 -19.44 -2.32
C LYS A 13 5.01 -20.41 -3.50
N SER A 14 4.15 -21.42 -3.48
CA SER A 14 4.00 -22.38 -4.57
C SER A 14 3.60 -21.71 -5.89
N MET A 15 2.76 -20.67 -5.83
CA MET A 15 2.39 -19.90 -7.02
C MET A 15 3.60 -19.12 -7.56
N LEU A 16 4.40 -18.50 -6.69
CA LEU A 16 5.60 -17.77 -7.08
C LEU A 16 6.66 -18.69 -7.68
N GLU A 17 6.87 -19.88 -7.12
CA GLU A 17 7.80 -20.88 -7.66
C GLU A 17 7.39 -21.36 -9.04
N LYS A 18 6.10 -21.68 -9.23
CA LYS A 18 5.56 -22.07 -10.54
C LYS A 18 5.76 -20.98 -11.60
N ILE A 19 5.57 -19.70 -11.25
CA ILE A 19 5.84 -18.58 -12.16
C ILE A 19 7.34 -18.54 -12.50
N LYS A 20 8.23 -18.66 -11.53
CA LYS A 20 9.68 -18.64 -11.76
C LYS A 20 10.15 -19.82 -12.63
N ASN A 21 9.55 -20.98 -12.46
CA ASN A 21 9.88 -22.20 -13.20
C ASN A 21 9.22 -22.28 -14.59
N ARG A 22 8.50 -21.24 -15.01
CA ARG A 22 7.72 -21.20 -16.25
C ARG A 22 6.65 -22.30 -16.38
N GLU A 23 6.05 -22.72 -15.27
CA GLU A 23 5.04 -23.79 -15.26
C GLU A 23 3.63 -23.32 -15.69
N TYR A 24 3.42 -22.01 -15.87
CA TYR A 24 2.16 -21.45 -16.32
C TYR A 24 2.21 -21.08 -17.82
N THR A 25 1.07 -21.12 -18.47
CA THR A 25 0.94 -20.54 -19.82
C THR A 25 0.89 -19.02 -19.75
N LEU A 26 1.20 -18.35 -20.86
CA LEU A 26 1.15 -16.89 -20.95
C LEU A 26 -0.27 -16.35 -20.64
N ASP A 27 -1.30 -17.06 -21.08
CA ASP A 27 -2.71 -16.70 -20.84
C ASP A 27 -3.09 -16.82 -19.36
N GLU A 28 -2.62 -17.87 -18.67
CA GLU A 28 -2.81 -18.02 -17.22
C GLU A 28 -2.15 -16.88 -16.46
N ILE A 29 -0.92 -16.50 -16.82
CA ILE A 29 -0.22 -15.37 -16.19
C ILE A 29 -0.95 -14.06 -16.47
N HIS A 30 -1.46 -13.85 -17.67
CA HIS A 30 -2.22 -12.66 -18.00
C HIS A 30 -3.51 -12.55 -17.17
N SER A 31 -4.26 -13.65 -17.04
CA SER A 31 -5.45 -13.72 -16.20
C SER A 31 -5.12 -13.45 -14.73
N MET A 32 -4.05 -14.06 -14.21
CA MET A 32 -3.56 -13.81 -12.85
C MET A 32 -3.19 -12.35 -12.63
N TYR A 33 -2.46 -11.73 -13.57
CA TYR A 33 -2.11 -10.32 -13.50
C TYR A 33 -3.35 -9.43 -13.45
N GLN A 34 -4.36 -9.67 -14.28
CA GLN A 34 -5.60 -8.86 -14.27
C GLN A 34 -6.33 -8.93 -12.93
N VAL A 35 -6.43 -10.12 -12.32
CA VAL A 35 -7.07 -10.30 -11.01
C VAL A 35 -6.29 -9.57 -9.92
N ILE A 36 -4.95 -9.72 -9.91
CA ILE A 36 -4.08 -9.09 -8.92
C ILE A 36 -4.10 -7.56 -9.09
N LYS A 37 -4.09 -7.06 -10.34
CA LYS A 37 -4.20 -5.63 -10.66
C LYS A 37 -5.52 -5.05 -10.20
N ARG A 38 -6.65 -5.70 -10.49
CA ARG A 38 -7.96 -5.23 -10.03
C ARG A 38 -8.04 -5.16 -8.51
N ASN A 39 -7.47 -6.15 -7.80
CA ASN A 39 -7.41 -6.13 -6.35
C ASN A 39 -6.48 -5.04 -5.81
N HIS A 40 -5.33 -4.81 -6.46
CA HIS A 40 -4.42 -3.72 -6.16
C HIS A 40 -5.09 -2.36 -6.34
N ASP A 41 -5.76 -2.11 -7.48
CA ASP A 41 -6.49 -0.88 -7.75
C ASP A 41 -7.58 -0.60 -6.71
N ALA A 42 -8.32 -1.64 -6.30
CA ALA A 42 -9.33 -1.52 -5.25
C ALA A 42 -8.71 -1.16 -3.89
N LYS A 43 -7.60 -1.83 -3.52
CA LYS A 43 -6.84 -1.52 -2.30
C LYS A 43 -6.23 -0.11 -2.36
N GLN A 44 -5.71 0.31 -3.50
CA GLN A 44 -5.13 1.63 -3.72
C GLN A 44 -6.19 2.73 -3.58
N LYS A 45 -7.38 2.56 -4.18
CA LYS A 45 -8.50 3.50 -3.99
C LYS A 45 -8.90 3.61 -2.52
N GLY A 46 -8.97 2.49 -1.80
CA GLY A 46 -9.23 2.47 -0.37
C GLY A 46 -8.17 3.21 0.45
N TRP A 47 -6.89 2.99 0.13
CA TRP A 47 -5.76 3.66 0.78
C TRP A 47 -5.75 5.17 0.52
N ILE A 48 -6.02 5.61 -0.72
CA ILE A 48 -6.15 7.04 -1.05
C ILE A 48 -7.28 7.70 -0.24
N ARG A 49 -8.45 7.04 -0.14
CA ARG A 49 -9.56 7.54 0.69
C ARG A 49 -9.17 7.66 2.16
N ALA A 50 -8.48 6.67 2.71
CA ALA A 50 -8.01 6.69 4.09
C ALA A 50 -7.00 7.83 4.34
N MET A 51 -6.08 8.08 3.39
CA MET A 51 -5.17 9.23 3.45
C MET A 51 -5.91 10.57 3.51
N ILE A 52 -6.90 10.76 2.63
CA ILE A 52 -7.67 12.01 2.58
C ILE A 52 -8.38 12.26 3.91
N ILE A 53 -9.03 11.23 4.47
CA ILE A 53 -9.70 11.34 5.77
C ILE A 53 -8.71 11.69 6.88
N LEU A 54 -7.54 11.05 6.90
CA LEU A 54 -6.51 11.31 7.91
C LEU A 54 -6.01 12.77 7.84
N ILE A 55 -5.76 13.29 6.64
CA ILE A 55 -5.35 14.69 6.45
C ILE A 55 -6.43 15.64 6.99
N ILE A 56 -7.70 15.39 6.67
CA ILE A 56 -8.82 16.20 7.17
C ILE A 56 -8.87 16.16 8.71
N CYS A 57 -8.65 14.99 9.32
CA CYS A 57 -8.61 14.86 10.78
C CYS A 57 -7.44 15.64 11.40
N ILE A 58 -6.24 15.53 10.85
CA ILE A 58 -5.05 16.24 11.36
C ILE A 58 -5.24 17.76 11.24
N VAL A 59 -5.72 18.25 10.09
CA VAL A 59 -5.95 19.69 9.87
C VAL A 59 -7.09 20.20 10.75
N GLY A 60 -8.20 19.46 10.85
CA GLY A 60 -9.36 19.85 11.65
C GLY A 60 -9.07 19.88 13.15
N VAL A 61 -8.54 18.78 13.70
CA VAL A 61 -8.20 18.69 15.13
C VAL A 61 -7.02 19.60 15.47
N GLY A 62 -5.98 19.60 14.63
CA GLY A 62 -4.81 20.44 14.79
C GLY A 62 -5.15 21.93 14.77
N GLY A 63 -5.97 22.38 13.83
CA GLY A 63 -6.42 23.76 13.71
C GLY A 63 -7.29 24.22 14.87
N LEU A 64 -8.24 23.38 15.33
CA LEU A 64 -9.08 23.70 16.48
C LEU A 64 -8.28 23.92 17.77
N GLY A 65 -7.24 23.11 18.03
CA GLY A 65 -6.45 23.27 19.24
C GLY A 65 -5.52 24.50 19.22
N ILE A 66 -5.12 25.02 18.05
CA ILE A 66 -4.35 26.29 17.97
C ILE A 66 -5.13 27.43 18.63
N THR A 67 -6.46 27.46 18.45
CA THR A 67 -7.32 28.53 19.00
C THR A 67 -7.46 28.48 20.52
N LYS A 68 -7.12 27.35 21.16
CA LYS A 68 -7.30 27.12 22.60
C LYS A 68 -5.99 27.07 23.39
N VAL A 69 -4.85 27.06 22.71
CA VAL A 69 -3.53 26.92 23.35
C VAL A 69 -2.98 28.29 23.73
N GLN A 70 -2.53 28.43 24.98
CA GLN A 70 -1.80 29.62 25.43
C GLN A 70 -0.50 29.78 24.64
N GLN A 71 -0.12 31.03 24.30
CA GLN A 71 1.06 31.33 23.48
C GLN A 71 2.35 30.65 23.95
N GLN A 72 2.55 30.53 25.26
CA GLN A 72 3.73 29.89 25.85
C GLN A 72 3.83 28.37 25.57
N ALA A 73 2.69 27.71 25.32
CA ALA A 73 2.63 26.27 25.03
C ALA A 73 2.49 25.96 23.52
N LEU A 74 2.42 26.99 22.66
CA LEU A 74 2.19 26.83 21.22
C LEU A 74 3.28 25.99 20.53
N ILE A 75 4.55 26.24 20.88
CA ILE A 75 5.69 25.51 20.30
C ILE A 75 5.61 24.01 20.63
N VAL A 76 5.32 23.68 21.90
CA VAL A 76 5.17 22.29 22.36
C VAL A 76 3.99 21.61 21.67
N TYR A 77 2.88 22.33 21.51
CA TYR A 77 1.70 21.86 20.79
C TYR A 77 1.98 21.56 19.32
N LEU A 78 2.63 22.49 18.60
CA LEU A 78 3.00 22.30 17.20
C LEU A 78 3.97 21.13 17.01
N PHE A 79 4.96 20.99 17.90
CA PHE A 79 5.88 19.86 17.90
C PHE A 79 5.14 18.54 18.09
N SER A 80 4.19 18.50 19.04
CA SER A 80 3.39 17.30 19.32
C SER A 80 2.54 16.88 18.12
N ILE A 81 1.91 17.84 17.42
CA ILE A 81 1.16 17.56 16.19
C ILE A 81 2.08 17.06 15.09
N GLY A 82 3.23 17.72 14.89
CA GLY A 82 4.23 17.33 13.90
C GLY A 82 4.68 15.89 14.11
N PHE A 83 5.00 15.52 15.36
CA PHE A 83 5.40 14.18 15.73
C PHE A 83 4.30 13.13 15.46
N VAL A 84 3.06 13.42 15.83
CA VAL A 84 1.92 12.52 15.54
C VAL A 84 1.68 12.39 14.04
N ALA A 85 1.79 13.47 13.28
CA ALA A 85 1.64 13.45 11.83
C ALA A 85 2.72 12.58 11.17
N GLU A 86 3.97 12.65 11.65
CA GLU A 86 5.07 11.82 11.16
C GLU A 86 4.84 10.33 11.42
N LEU A 87 4.42 9.96 12.64
CA LEU A 87 4.05 8.58 12.97
C LEU A 87 2.91 8.06 12.07
N CYS A 88 1.91 8.89 11.84
CA CYS A 88 0.80 8.59 10.93
C CYS A 88 1.29 8.32 9.49
N ILE A 89 2.23 9.12 8.98
CA ILE A 89 2.83 8.93 7.66
C ILE A 89 3.59 7.59 7.60
N LEU A 90 4.40 7.26 8.62
CA LEU A 90 5.12 5.99 8.68
C LEU A 90 4.18 4.78 8.65
N ILE A 91 3.08 4.84 9.40
CA ILE A 91 2.04 3.79 9.39
C ILE A 91 1.40 3.66 8.01
N LEU A 92 1.10 4.78 7.34
CA LEU A 92 0.52 4.77 5.99
C LEU A 92 1.48 4.18 4.95
N ILE A 93 2.78 4.51 5.03
CA ILE A 93 3.82 3.93 4.17
C ILE A 93 3.90 2.41 4.41
N TYR A 94 3.95 1.99 5.66
CA TYR A 94 3.95 0.56 6.01
C TYR A 94 2.71 -0.17 5.46
N ALA A 95 1.53 0.42 5.62
CA ALA A 95 0.28 -0.12 5.07
C ALA A 95 0.31 -0.18 3.54
N LYS A 96 0.84 0.85 2.86
CA LYS A 96 0.99 0.86 1.40
C LYS A 96 1.89 -0.27 0.93
N ILE A 97 3.07 -0.43 1.54
CA ILE A 97 4.05 -1.44 1.12
C ILE A 97 3.50 -2.85 1.42
N ASN A 98 3.03 -3.09 2.64
CA ASN A 98 2.68 -4.43 3.09
C ASN A 98 1.28 -4.87 2.64
N ALA A 99 0.28 -3.98 2.63
CA ALA A 99 -1.10 -4.36 2.33
C ALA A 99 -1.48 -4.15 0.86
N VAL A 100 -1.05 -3.04 0.26
CA VAL A 100 -1.43 -2.66 -1.12
C VAL A 100 -0.45 -3.25 -2.13
N ASN A 101 0.85 -2.96 -1.99
CA ASN A 101 1.83 -3.26 -3.03
C ASN A 101 2.45 -4.66 -2.95
N LYS A 102 2.35 -5.35 -1.81
CA LYS A 102 3.06 -6.62 -1.56
C LYS A 102 2.82 -7.69 -2.63
N GLU A 103 1.54 -7.98 -2.94
CA GLU A 103 1.18 -9.00 -3.95
C GLU A 103 1.69 -8.60 -5.34
N MET A 104 1.55 -7.34 -5.71
CA MET A 104 2.00 -6.81 -7.01
C MET A 104 3.53 -6.88 -7.14
N ASN A 105 4.26 -6.47 -6.11
CA ASN A 105 5.72 -6.52 -6.08
C ASN A 105 6.24 -7.98 -6.10
N GLN A 106 5.56 -8.90 -5.42
CA GLN A 106 5.90 -10.32 -5.45
C GLN A 106 5.68 -10.93 -6.84
N LEU A 107 4.56 -10.56 -7.49
CA LEU A 107 4.27 -10.97 -8.86
C LEU A 107 5.33 -10.43 -9.83
N GLN A 108 5.64 -9.13 -9.77
CA GLN A 108 6.66 -8.51 -10.61
C GLN A 108 8.00 -9.23 -10.48
N LYS A 109 8.50 -9.44 -9.25
CA LYS A 109 9.78 -10.14 -9.02
C LYS A 109 9.78 -11.58 -9.52
N ALA A 110 8.64 -12.28 -9.42
CA ALA A 110 8.54 -13.64 -9.95
C ALA A 110 8.53 -13.65 -11.49
N LEU A 111 7.86 -12.67 -12.11
CA LEU A 111 7.82 -12.51 -13.56
C LEU A 111 9.16 -12.05 -14.14
N GLU A 112 9.90 -11.17 -13.47
CA GLU A 112 11.25 -10.77 -13.92
C GLU A 112 12.20 -11.96 -14.05
N ILE A 113 12.01 -13.00 -13.22
CA ILE A 113 12.79 -14.24 -13.27
C ILE A 113 12.22 -15.21 -14.31
N GLY A 114 10.92 -15.49 -14.24
CA GLY A 114 10.27 -16.51 -15.07
C GLY A 114 9.97 -16.03 -16.49
N TYR A 115 9.37 -14.84 -16.65
CA TYR A 115 8.86 -14.29 -17.90
C TYR A 115 9.24 -12.81 -18.04
N PRO A 116 10.53 -12.48 -18.24
CA PRO A 116 10.99 -11.09 -18.34
C PRO A 116 10.24 -10.31 -19.43
N GLU A 117 9.87 -10.99 -20.53
CA GLU A 117 9.07 -10.42 -21.62
C GLU A 117 7.69 -9.92 -21.17
N LEU A 118 7.08 -10.60 -20.20
CA LEU A 118 5.80 -10.20 -19.62
C LEU A 118 5.98 -9.15 -18.53
N ALA A 119 7.07 -9.24 -17.75
CA ALA A 119 7.37 -8.25 -16.71
C ALA A 119 7.56 -6.85 -17.32
N GLU A 120 8.32 -6.74 -18.41
CA GLU A 120 8.51 -5.48 -19.11
C GLU A 120 7.18 -4.92 -19.64
N ARG A 121 6.36 -5.80 -20.25
CA ARG A 121 5.06 -5.41 -20.80
C ARG A 121 4.08 -4.94 -19.74
N PHE A 122 4.06 -5.59 -18.57
CA PHE A 122 3.07 -5.30 -17.52
C PHE A 122 3.48 -4.20 -16.54
N PHE A 123 4.77 -3.95 -16.35
CA PHE A 123 5.27 -3.06 -15.29
C PHE A 123 6.16 -1.90 -15.77
N VAL A 124 6.73 -1.96 -16.98
CA VAL A 124 7.58 -0.88 -17.52
C VAL A 124 6.81 -0.02 -18.54
N LYS A 125 5.87 -0.63 -19.27
CA LYS A 125 5.03 0.05 -20.28
C LYS A 125 3.61 0.40 -19.82
N SER A 126 3.24 0.15 -18.56
CA SER A 126 1.92 0.51 -17.99
C SER A 126 1.97 1.84 -17.26
#